data_AF-A0A9E1RCX4-F1
#
_entry.id   AF-A0A9E1RCX4-F1
#
_cell.length_a   1.000
_cell.length_b   1.000
_cell.length_c   1.000
_cell.angle_alpha   90.00
_cell.angle_beta   90.00
_cell.angle_gamma   90.00
#
_symmetry.space_group_name_H-M   'P 1'
#
loop_
_entity.id
_entity.type
_entity.pdbx_description
1 polymer ?
#
loop_
_entity_poly.entity_id
_entity_poly.type
_entity_poly.pdbx_seq_one_letter_code
_entity_poly.pdbx_strand_id
1 'polypeptide(L)'
;MNGRAEIFSKQELETLSDPSGKIKIALRTSSLRKPISWIKIEVEEAYIHCSKHIPLMQKQDKNIQWGTDDEKQKGGNFFSTKNNDPLT
;
A
#
# COMPACT_ATOMS: atom_id res chain seq x y z
N MET A 1 -1.84 -4.90 -10.58
CA MET A 1 -2.06 -6.02 -9.64
C MET A 1 -3.07 -6.94 -10.29
N ASN A 2 -2.92 -8.24 -10.08
CA ASN A 2 -3.82 -9.28 -10.58
C ASN A 2 -4.49 -9.98 -9.39
N GLY A 3 -5.72 -10.45 -9.56
CA GLY A 3 -6.48 -11.14 -8.52
C GLY A 3 -7.99 -11.08 -8.74
N ARG A 4 -8.75 -11.18 -7.65
CA ARG A 4 -10.22 -11.26 -7.66
C ARG A 4 -10.85 -10.13 -6.87
N ALA A 5 -12.00 -9.66 -7.34
CA ALA A 5 -12.78 -8.62 -6.69
C ALA A 5 -14.21 -9.10 -6.43
N GLU A 6 -14.69 -8.89 -5.22
CA GLU A 6 -16.01 -9.31 -4.78
C GLU A 6 -16.67 -8.18 -3.99
N ILE A 7 -18.00 -8.04 -4.15
CA ILE A 7 -18.77 -7.09 -3.36
C ILE A 7 -18.96 -7.65 -1.95
N PHE A 8 -18.66 -6.85 -0.95
CA PHE A 8 -18.84 -7.18 0.46
C PHE A 8 -20.09 -6.51 1.03
N SER A 9 -20.96 -7.30 1.64
CA SER A 9 -22.09 -6.80 2.43
C SER A 9 -21.61 -6.23 3.76
N LYS A 10 -22.48 -5.43 4.41
CA LYS A 10 -22.19 -4.86 5.73
C LYS A 10 -21.96 -5.95 6.78
N GLN A 11 -22.74 -7.02 6.74
CA GLN A 11 -22.67 -8.13 7.66
C GLN A 11 -21.33 -8.88 7.53
N GLU A 12 -20.88 -9.13 6.30
CA GLU A 12 -19.58 -9.78 6.04
C GLU A 12 -18.41 -8.94 6.56
N LEU A 13 -18.48 -7.61 6.41
CA LEU A 13 -17.45 -6.69 6.94
C LEU A 13 -17.38 -6.68 8.47
N GLU A 14 -18.51 -6.81 9.15
CA GLU A 14 -18.55 -6.88 10.61
C GLU A 14 -17.89 -8.15 11.16
N THR A 15 -17.95 -9.25 10.39
CA THR A 15 -17.33 -10.54 10.73
C THR A 15 -15.86 -10.65 10.34
N LEU A 16 -15.36 -9.74 9.49
CA LEU A 16 -13.99 -9.79 9.00
C LEU A 16 -12.98 -9.59 10.14
N SER A 17 -11.93 -10.40 10.14
CA SER A 17 -10.77 -10.15 11.01
C SER A 17 -10.16 -8.82 10.59
N ASP A 18 -10.09 -7.88 11.53
CA ASP A 18 -9.50 -6.56 11.32
C ASP A 18 -8.37 -6.34 12.34
N PRO A 19 -7.16 -6.88 12.07
CA PRO A 19 -6.01 -6.72 12.96
C PRO A 19 -5.64 -5.25 13.17
N SER A 20 -5.95 -4.39 12.20
CA SER A 20 -5.65 -2.97 12.23
C SER A 20 -6.68 -2.14 13.01
N GLY A 21 -7.88 -2.68 13.25
CA GLY A 21 -9.03 -1.98 13.81
C GLY A 21 -9.64 -0.88 12.91
N LYS A 22 -8.99 -0.56 11.78
CA LYS A 22 -9.39 0.56 10.90
C LYS A 22 -10.67 0.29 10.14
N ILE A 23 -10.94 -0.96 9.77
CA ILE A 23 -12.16 -1.35 9.07
C ILE A 23 -13.35 -1.14 10.01
N LYS A 24 -13.26 -1.62 11.25
CA LYS A 24 -14.33 -1.44 12.25
C LYS A 24 -14.57 0.03 12.60
N ILE A 25 -13.50 0.83 12.66
CA ILE A 25 -13.62 2.29 12.85
C ILE A 25 -14.36 2.92 11.67
N ALA A 26 -13.95 2.63 10.43
CA ALA A 26 -14.57 3.19 9.23
C ALA A 26 -16.05 2.81 9.09
N LEU A 27 -16.45 1.61 9.52
CA LEU A 27 -17.86 1.17 9.55
C LEU A 27 -18.70 1.93 10.59
N ARG A 28 -18.09 2.31 11.73
CA ARG A 28 -18.76 3.01 12.84
C ARG A 28 -18.79 4.52 12.65
N THR A 29 -17.83 5.08 11.93
CA THR A 29 -17.79 6.50 11.60
C THR A 29 -18.89 6.81 10.59
N SER A 30 -20.05 7.20 11.09
CA SER A 30 -21.15 7.74 10.30
C SER A 30 -20.75 9.11 9.73
N SER A 31 -19.93 9.10 8.68
CA SER A 31 -19.69 10.30 7.89
C SER A 31 -20.98 10.68 7.14
N LEU A 32 -21.14 11.96 6.80
CA LEU A 32 -22.27 12.44 5.99
C LEU A 32 -22.44 11.67 4.66
N ARG A 33 -21.37 11.02 4.19
CA ARG A 33 -21.37 10.12 3.03
C ARG A 33 -21.29 8.67 3.53
N LYS A 34 -22.44 8.00 3.57
CA LYS A 34 -22.47 6.55 3.79
C LYS A 34 -21.94 5.84 2.53
N PRO A 35 -20.94 4.95 2.64
CA PRO A 35 -20.51 4.15 1.51
C PRO A 35 -21.68 3.28 1.02
N ILE A 36 -21.88 3.25 -0.30
CA ILE A 36 -22.99 2.53 -0.94
C ILE A 36 -22.65 1.04 -1.05
N SER A 37 -21.36 0.70 -1.22
CA SER A 37 -20.89 -0.67 -1.32
C SER A 37 -19.44 -0.76 -0.87
N TRP A 38 -19.03 -1.96 -0.43
CA TRP A 38 -17.64 -2.30 -0.17
C TRP A 38 -17.19 -3.38 -1.14
N ILE A 39 -15.90 -3.38 -1.46
CA ILE A 39 -15.31 -4.35 -2.37
C ILE A 39 -14.10 -4.95 -1.66
N LYS A 40 -14.07 -6.27 -1.53
CA LYS A 40 -12.88 -7.02 -1.13
C LYS A 40 -12.11 -7.37 -2.40
N ILE A 41 -10.80 -7.11 -2.36
CA ILE A 41 -9.89 -7.50 -3.42
C ILE A 41 -8.92 -8.51 -2.83
N GLU A 42 -8.93 -9.73 -3.36
CA GLU A 42 -7.89 -10.71 -3.14
C GLU A 42 -6.79 -10.46 -4.17
N VAL A 43 -5.58 -10.15 -3.70
CA VAL A 43 -4.44 -9.85 -4.55
C VAL A 43 -3.61 -11.13 -4.71
N GLU A 44 -3.61 -11.69 -5.92
CA GLU A 44 -2.78 -12.83 -6.28
C GLU A 44 -1.36 -12.37 -6.65
N GLU A 45 -1.24 -11.23 -7.33
CA GLU A 45 0.04 -10.65 -7.72
C GLU A 45 0.03 -9.12 -7.67
N ALA A 46 1.08 -8.53 -7.09
CA ALA A 46 1.26 -7.08 -7.02
C ALA A 46 2.59 -6.66 -7.66
N TYR A 47 2.50 -5.81 -8.68
CA TYR A 47 3.65 -5.13 -9.26
C TYR A 47 3.83 -3.79 -8.57
N ILE A 48 4.97 -3.61 -7.91
CA ILE A 48 5.34 -2.35 -7.25
C ILE A 48 6.40 -1.68 -8.12
N HIS A 49 6.07 -0.51 -8.67
CA HIS A 49 7.05 0.33 -9.34
C HIS A 49 7.56 1.41 -8.39
N CYS A 50 8.88 1.51 -8.27
CA CYS A 50 9.50 2.58 -7.50
C CYS A 50 9.30 3.92 -8.22
N SER A 51 8.96 4.96 -7.46
CA SER A 51 8.80 6.33 -7.95
C SER A 51 10.09 6.97 -8.49
N LYS A 52 11.23 6.26 -8.44
CA LYS A 52 12.52 6.66 -9.02
C LYS A 52 12.38 7.14 -10.46
N HIS A 53 11.41 6.61 -11.20
CA HIS A 53 11.15 6.96 -12.60
C HIS A 53 9.79 7.62 -12.84
N ILE A 54 9.01 7.92 -11.81
CA ILE A 54 7.74 8.66 -11.97
C ILE A 54 8.11 10.13 -12.03
N PRO A 55 8.04 10.79 -13.21
CA PRO A 55 8.33 12.20 -13.31
C PRO A 55 7.27 12.94 -12.49
N LEU A 56 7.71 13.78 -11.55
CA LEU A 56 6.80 14.75 -10.98
C LEU A 56 6.39 15.68 -12.12
N MET A 57 5.11 16.04 -12.23
CA MET A 57 4.61 16.99 -13.23
C MET A 57 5.03 18.44 -12.89
N GLN A 58 6.26 18.60 -12.42
CA GLN A 58 6.93 19.83 -12.06
C GLN A 58 8.38 19.69 -12.51
N LYS A 59 8.93 20.73 -13.14
CA LYS A 59 10.33 20.73 -13.54
C LYS A 59 11.20 20.76 -12.29
N GLN A 60 11.87 19.64 -12.00
CA GLN A 60 12.86 19.54 -10.94
C GLN A 60 14.20 19.18 -11.56
N ASP A 61 15.27 19.82 -11.09
CA ASP A 61 16.64 19.45 -11.40
C ASP A 61 17.02 18.20 -10.60
N LYS A 62 16.37 17.07 -10.91
CA LYS A 62 16.72 15.77 -10.33
C LYS A 62 17.88 15.18 -11.11
N ASN A 63 19.05 15.13 -10.47
CA ASN A 63 20.17 14.34 -10.98
C ASN A 63 19.88 12.84 -10.75
N ILE A 64 19.29 12.18 -11.74
CA ILE A 64 19.00 10.74 -11.70
C ILE A 64 20.27 9.99 -12.09
N GLN A 65 20.90 9.34 -11.12
CA GLN A 65 22.05 8.47 -11.33
C GLN A 65 21.56 7.13 -11.90
N TRP A 66 21.70 6.98 -13.22
CA TRP A 66 21.39 5.77 -13.97
C TRP A 66 22.51 4.73 -13.80
N GLY A 67 22.15 3.44 -13.77
CA GLY A 67 23.13 2.35 -13.78
C GLY A 67 23.98 2.14 -12.51
N THR A 68 23.73 2.87 -11.42
CA THR A 68 24.44 2.66 -10.14
C THR A 68 23.82 1.54 -9.31
N ASP A 69 24.63 0.70 -8.66
CA ASP A 69 24.21 -0.29 -7.65
C ASP A 69 24.29 0.21 -6.21
N ASP A 70 24.62 1.49 -6.02
CA ASP A 70 24.65 2.11 -4.69
C ASP A 70 23.24 2.11 -4.05
N GLU A 71 23.09 1.31 -2.98
CA GLU A 71 21.85 1.15 -2.22
C GLU A 71 21.32 2.49 -1.68
N LYS A 72 22.22 3.45 -1.33
CA LYS A 72 21.82 4.78 -0.83
C LYS A 72 21.16 5.61 -1.92
N GLN A 73 21.65 5.48 -3.15
CA GLN A 73 21.10 6.18 -4.32
C GLN A 73 19.87 5.47 -4.90
N LYS A 74 19.69 4.18 -4.59
CA LYS A 74 18.54 3.36 -5.00
C LYS A 74 17.40 3.34 -3.97
N GLY A 75 17.59 3.92 -2.77
CA GLY A 75 16.57 3.93 -1.73
C GLY A 75 16.29 2.53 -1.16
N GLY A 76 17.33 1.72 -1.03
CA GLY A 76 17.26 0.26 -0.79
C GLY A 76 16.65 -0.21 0.54
N ASN A 77 16.12 0.69 1.37
CA ASN A 77 15.48 0.33 2.64
C ASN A 77 14.22 1.14 2.96
N PHE A 78 13.41 1.49 1.95
CA PHE A 78 12.18 2.25 2.17
C PHE A 78 11.16 1.52 3.07
N PHE A 79 11.10 0.19 2.96
CA PHE A 79 10.17 -0.65 3.73
C PHE A 79 10.77 -1.21 5.01
N SER A 80 12.00 -0.78 5.39
CA SER A 80 12.68 -1.23 6.59
C SER A 80 12.74 -2.76 6.74
N THR A 81 12.91 -3.49 5.63
CA THR A 81 12.85 -4.97 5.60
C THR A 81 14.14 -5.65 6.05
N LYS A 82 15.23 -4.89 6.23
CA LYS A 82 16.47 -5.42 6.82
C LYS A 82 16.30 -5.44 8.35
N ASN A 83 15.92 -6.59 8.90
CA ASN A 83 16.08 -6.87 10.34
C ASN A 83 17.59 -6.97 10.62
N ASN A 84 18.24 -5.86 10.91
CA ASN A 84 19.50 -5.91 11.63
C ASN A 84 19.16 -6.01 13.12
N ASP A 85 18.77 -7.19 13.58
CA ASP A 85 18.90 -7.55 14.99
C ASP A 85 20.33 -8.06 15.19
N PRO A 86 21.20 -7.36 15.94
CA PRO A 86 22.53 -7.88 16.27
C PRO A 86 22.51 -8.95 17.38
N LEU A 87 21.35 -9.53 17.73
CA LEU A 87 21.20 -10.46 18.86
C LEU A 87 20.09 -11.50 18.61
N THR A 88 20.32 -12.39 17.64
CA THR A 88 19.94 -13.82 17.70
C THR A 88 21.08 -14.64 17.15
#